data_AF-A0A1A6AB64-F1
#
_entry.id   AF-A0A1A6AB64-F1
#
_cell.length_a   1.000
_cell.length_b   1.000
_cell.length_c   1.000
_cell.angle_alpha   90.00
_cell.angle_beta   90.00
_cell.angle_gamma   90.00
#
_symmetry.space_group_name_H-M   'P 1'
#
loop_
_entity.id
_entity.type
_entity.pdbx_description
1 polymer ?
#
loop_
_entity_poly.entity_id
_entity_poly.type
_entity_poly.pdbx_seq_one_letter_code
_entity_poly.pdbx_strand_id
1 'polypeptide(L)'
;MLYHSAILRFLSITLLASSVLANMAPKPRQAAKPRSPPYVYKQTNRKEILRRQEKKRAFVGGRGIAHRAAPSAFPGIPDVSPTTDESVVYYFFHYGVGAYETDENPNNASEFAPPVRTTFPGDQDQGEVVQSCADFAWDQGYFAFQVYYRISTDTWTCVSYVFAYPEGVSNSAYFNVIDSDVTLAYGYQHRWID
;
A
#
# COMPACT_ATOMS: atom_id res chain seq x y z
N MET A 1 -14.71 -65.73 15.65
CA MET A 1 -15.40 -64.55 15.11
C MET A 1 -14.41 -63.39 14.91
N LEU A 2 -13.49 -63.50 13.95
CA LEU A 2 -12.42 -62.49 13.73
C LEU A 2 -11.97 -62.47 12.25
N TYR A 3 -12.88 -62.40 11.28
CA TYR A 3 -12.49 -62.38 9.85
C TYR A 3 -13.41 -61.51 8.96
N HIS A 4 -13.99 -60.43 9.49
CA HIS A 4 -14.85 -59.54 8.69
C HIS A 4 -14.39 -58.08 8.62
N SER A 5 -13.29 -57.69 9.29
CA SER A 5 -12.87 -56.29 9.37
C SER A 5 -11.71 -55.89 8.43
N ALA A 6 -11.12 -56.84 7.69
CA ALA A 6 -9.97 -56.55 6.80
C ALA A 6 -10.36 -56.23 5.35
N ILE A 7 -11.53 -56.69 4.90
CA ILE A 7 -11.95 -56.56 3.48
C ILE A 7 -12.42 -55.13 3.14
N LEU A 8 -12.95 -54.39 4.12
CA LEU A 8 -13.43 -53.01 3.90
C LEU A 8 -12.32 -51.94 3.83
N ARG A 9 -11.08 -52.26 4.23
CA ARG A 9 -9.95 -51.30 4.17
C ARG A 9 -9.14 -51.37 2.87
N PHE A 10 -9.31 -52.42 2.06
CA PHE A 10 -8.67 -52.49 0.74
C PHE A 10 -9.44 -51.75 -0.36
N LEU A 11 -10.76 -51.56 -0.18
CA LEU A 11 -11.61 -50.89 -1.18
C LEU A 11 -11.53 -49.35 -1.17
N SER A 12 -10.92 -48.75 -0.14
CA SER A 12 -10.72 -47.30 -0.04
C SER A 12 -9.38 -46.80 -0.58
N ILE A 13 -8.46 -47.69 -0.96
CA ILE A 13 -7.13 -47.30 -1.50
C ILE A 13 -7.13 -47.27 -3.04
N THR A 14 -8.06 -47.94 -3.72
CA THR A 14 -8.13 -47.95 -5.19
C THR A 14 -8.87 -46.75 -5.81
N LEU A 15 -9.43 -45.84 -5.00
CA LEU A 15 -10.13 -44.64 -5.49
C LEU A 15 -9.24 -43.38 -5.57
N LEU A 16 -7.94 -43.48 -5.24
CA LEU A 16 -6.98 -42.37 -5.31
C LEU A 16 -5.99 -42.45 -6.49
N ALA A 17 -6.19 -43.36 -7.45
CA ALA A 17 -5.21 -43.64 -8.51
C ALA A 17 -5.69 -43.28 -9.94
N SER A 18 -6.62 -42.34 -10.13
CA SER A 18 -7.17 -42.02 -11.46
C SER A 18 -7.31 -40.54 -11.82
N SER A 19 -6.47 -39.65 -11.28
CA SER A 19 -6.51 -38.20 -11.62
C SER A 19 -5.21 -37.57 -12.11
N VAL A 20 -4.17 -38.33 -12.49
CA VAL A 20 -2.87 -37.79 -12.96
C VAL A 20 -2.63 -37.92 -14.47
N LEU A 21 -3.67 -38.04 -15.30
CA LEU A 21 -3.52 -38.12 -16.77
C LEU A 21 -4.23 -37.03 -17.58
N ALA A 22 -4.69 -35.94 -16.94
CA ALA A 22 -5.37 -34.84 -17.65
C ALA A 22 -4.49 -33.61 -17.96
N ASN A 23 -3.21 -33.58 -17.54
CA ASN A 23 -2.36 -32.38 -17.69
C ASN A 23 -1.33 -32.42 -18.84
N MET A 24 -1.40 -33.41 -19.74
CA MET A 24 -0.53 -33.46 -20.93
C MET A 24 -1.28 -33.26 -22.25
N ALA A 25 -2.32 -32.41 -22.23
CA ALA A 25 -2.83 -31.86 -23.48
C ALA A 25 -1.76 -30.92 -24.08
N PRO A 26 -1.26 -31.17 -25.31
CA PRO A 26 -0.37 -30.24 -25.97
C PRO A 26 -1.13 -28.91 -26.11
N LYS A 27 -0.57 -27.86 -25.49
CA LYS A 27 -1.08 -26.48 -25.62
C LYS A 27 -1.31 -26.21 -27.12
N PRO A 28 -2.50 -25.78 -27.55
CA PRO A 28 -2.70 -25.38 -28.94
C PRO A 28 -1.64 -24.32 -29.24
N ARG A 29 -0.80 -24.63 -30.24
CA ARG A 29 0.24 -23.76 -30.74
C ARG A 29 -0.46 -22.46 -31.12
N GLN A 30 -0.34 -21.44 -30.26
CA GLN A 30 -0.90 -20.13 -30.54
C GLN A 30 -0.27 -19.70 -31.87
N ALA A 31 -1.10 -19.60 -32.91
CA ALA A 31 -0.69 -19.02 -34.17
C ALA A 31 -0.01 -17.70 -33.83
N ALA A 32 1.24 -17.54 -34.26
CA ALA A 32 2.01 -16.34 -33.98
C ALA A 32 1.14 -15.12 -34.34
N LYS A 33 0.86 -14.26 -33.35
CA LYS A 33 0.14 -13.02 -33.59
C LYS A 33 0.83 -12.31 -34.77
N PRO A 34 0.07 -11.82 -35.76
CA PRO A 34 0.65 -11.09 -36.88
C PRO A 34 1.56 -10.00 -36.30
N ARG A 35 2.82 -9.95 -36.76
CA ARG A 35 3.73 -8.83 -36.44
C ARG A 35 2.97 -7.55 -36.74
N SER A 36 2.73 -6.74 -35.72
CA SER A 36 2.16 -5.41 -35.88
C SER A 36 2.97 -4.67 -36.95
N PRO A 37 2.32 -4.01 -37.93
CA PRO A 37 3.03 -3.28 -38.96
C PRO A 37 3.99 -2.27 -38.32
N PRO A 38 5.14 -1.98 -38.94
CA PRO A 38 6.08 -0.98 -38.42
C PRO A 38 5.32 0.32 -38.16
N TYR A 39 5.46 0.84 -36.94
CA TYR A 39 4.77 2.04 -36.49
C TYR A 39 5.14 3.21 -37.39
N VAL A 40 4.26 3.53 -38.34
CA VAL A 40 4.38 4.73 -39.17
C VAL A 40 4.07 5.91 -38.28
N TYR A 41 5.11 6.69 -37.94
CA TYR A 41 4.96 7.93 -37.19
C TYR A 41 4.12 8.90 -38.04
N LYS A 42 2.81 8.93 -37.82
CA LYS A 42 1.95 9.95 -38.44
C LYS A 42 2.45 11.28 -37.91
N GLN A 43 3.10 12.08 -38.76
CA GLN A 43 3.41 13.48 -38.46
C GLN A 43 2.09 14.19 -38.13
N THR A 44 1.80 14.32 -36.85
CA THR A 44 0.59 14.97 -36.39
C THR A 44 0.76 16.47 -36.53
N ASN A 45 -0.15 17.10 -37.27
CA ASN A 45 -0.21 18.55 -37.42
C ASN A 45 -0.38 19.21 -36.02
N ARG A 46 0.26 20.36 -35.79
CA ARG A 46 0.22 21.13 -34.54
C ARG A 46 -1.19 21.30 -34.00
N LYS A 47 -2.19 21.51 -34.87
CA LYS A 47 -3.62 21.60 -34.48
C LYS A 47 -4.15 20.32 -33.83
N GLU A 48 -3.76 19.15 -34.32
CA GLU A 48 -4.18 17.86 -33.79
C GLU A 48 -3.50 17.57 -32.43
N ILE A 49 -2.26 18.03 -32.24
CA ILE A 49 -1.54 17.95 -30.95
C ILE A 49 -2.23 18.84 -29.92
N LEU A 50 -2.54 20.10 -30.28
CA LEU A 50 -3.24 21.03 -29.40
C LEU A 50 -4.64 20.50 -29.04
N ARG A 51 -5.40 19.98 -30.00
CA ARG A 51 -6.71 19.37 -29.75
C ARG A 51 -6.63 18.18 -28.78
N ARG A 52 -5.58 17.36 -28.87
CA ARG A 52 -5.36 16.23 -27.94
C ARG A 52 -4.96 16.71 -26.55
N GLN A 53 -4.17 17.77 -26.44
CA GLN A 53 -3.82 18.38 -25.16
C GLN A 53 -5.04 19.04 -24.50
N GLU A 54 -5.86 19.75 -25.26
CA GLU A 54 -7.13 20.32 -24.79
C GLU A 54 -8.11 19.23 -24.36
N LYS A 55 -8.23 18.14 -25.12
CA LYS A 55 -9.09 17.01 -24.75
C LYS A 55 -8.59 16.28 -23.50
N LYS A 56 -7.26 16.19 -23.28
CA LYS A 56 -6.69 15.70 -22.00
C LYS A 56 -6.99 16.66 -20.85
N ARG A 57 -6.88 17.98 -21.06
CA ARG A 57 -7.25 19.00 -20.06
C ARG A 57 -8.75 18.96 -19.71
N ALA A 58 -9.61 18.66 -20.69
CA ALA A 58 -11.06 18.54 -20.49
C ALA A 58 -11.46 17.22 -19.82
N PHE A 59 -10.81 16.09 -20.16
CA PHE A 59 -11.08 14.78 -19.55
C PHE A 59 -10.51 14.66 -18.12
N VAL A 60 -9.51 15.49 -17.77
CA VAL A 60 -8.96 15.63 -16.40
C VAL A 60 -9.72 16.69 -15.57
N GLY A 61 -10.86 17.20 -16.08
CA GLY A 61 -11.86 17.84 -15.23
C GLY A 61 -11.41 19.13 -14.53
N GLY A 62 -11.19 20.20 -15.31
CA GLY A 62 -11.85 21.48 -15.03
C GLY A 62 -11.79 22.08 -13.62
N ARG A 63 -10.62 22.14 -12.98
CA ARG A 63 -10.27 23.24 -12.07
C ARG A 63 -8.82 23.60 -12.35
N GLY A 64 -8.53 24.91 -12.38
CA GLY A 64 -7.18 25.47 -12.52
C GLY A 64 -6.31 25.15 -11.31
N ILE A 65 -6.05 23.87 -11.12
CA ILE A 65 -5.23 23.32 -10.08
C ILE A 65 -3.81 23.39 -10.63
N ALA A 66 -3.06 24.38 -10.16
CA ALA A 66 -1.59 24.34 -10.17
C ALA A 66 -1.17 22.90 -9.89
N HIS A 67 -0.25 22.34 -10.68
CA HIS A 67 0.29 20.98 -10.54
C HIS A 67 0.32 20.53 -9.08
N ARG A 68 -0.78 19.94 -8.58
CA ARG A 68 -0.88 19.49 -7.20
C ARG A 68 0.10 18.33 -7.11
N ALA A 69 0.85 18.26 -6.02
CA ALA A 69 1.47 17.03 -5.57
C ALA A 69 0.35 16.05 -5.17
N ALA A 70 -0.52 15.68 -6.13
CA ALA A 70 -1.43 14.56 -5.95
C ALA A 70 -0.52 13.38 -5.58
N PRO A 71 -0.73 12.73 -4.43
CA PRO A 71 0.27 11.82 -3.94
C PRO A 71 0.40 10.65 -4.92
N SER A 72 1.62 10.45 -5.38
CA SER A 72 1.92 9.60 -6.53
C SER A 72 3.31 9.02 -6.34
N ALA A 73 3.41 8.01 -5.48
CA ALA A 73 4.53 7.09 -5.43
C ALA A 73 4.01 5.81 -4.79
N PHE A 74 3.65 4.84 -5.61
CA PHE A 74 3.60 3.46 -5.18
C PHE A 74 4.96 2.87 -5.54
N PRO A 75 5.75 2.35 -4.58
CA PRO A 75 5.53 2.32 -3.13
C PRO A 75 5.80 3.66 -2.44
N GLY A 76 5.34 3.80 -1.18
CA GLY A 76 5.71 4.93 -0.31
C GLY A 76 7.23 5.02 -0.14
N ILE A 77 7.71 6.14 0.41
CA ILE A 77 9.16 6.38 0.54
C ILE A 77 9.75 5.29 1.43
N PRO A 78 10.72 4.51 0.93
CA PRO A 78 11.35 3.48 1.73
C PRO A 78 12.26 4.11 2.79
N ASP A 79 12.40 3.43 3.93
CA ASP A 79 13.40 3.66 4.97
C ASP A 79 13.71 5.14 5.26
N VAL A 80 13.01 5.70 6.25
CA VAL A 80 13.15 7.11 6.67
C VAL A 80 13.73 7.15 8.08
N SER A 81 14.76 7.97 8.26
CA SER A 81 15.40 8.20 9.55
C SER A 81 15.07 9.61 10.06
N PRO A 82 14.84 9.80 11.37
CA PRO A 82 14.78 11.12 11.96
C PRO A 82 16.04 11.93 11.65
N THR A 83 15.88 13.23 11.40
CA THR A 83 16.99 14.16 11.18
C THR A 83 17.91 14.28 12.40
N THR A 84 17.41 13.94 13.58
CA THR A 84 18.13 13.96 14.85
C THR A 84 18.84 12.66 15.19
N ASP A 85 18.50 11.54 14.54
CA ASP A 85 19.09 10.22 14.82
C ASP A 85 19.05 9.30 13.58
N GLU A 86 20.16 9.24 12.85
CA GLU A 86 20.31 8.39 11.66
C GLU A 86 20.42 6.89 11.98
N SER A 87 20.59 6.50 13.25
CA SER A 87 20.63 5.08 13.65
C SER A 87 19.24 4.46 13.71
N VAL A 88 18.21 5.31 13.79
CA VAL A 88 16.80 4.91 13.81
C VAL A 88 16.28 4.87 12.38
N VAL A 89 15.72 3.74 11.97
CA VAL A 89 15.11 3.60 10.64
C VAL A 89 13.65 3.20 10.76
N TYR A 90 12.76 4.04 10.23
CA TYR A 90 11.37 3.70 10.00
C TYR A 90 11.20 3.14 8.60
N TYR A 91 10.95 1.84 8.52
CA TYR A 91 10.69 1.20 7.23
C TYR A 91 9.22 1.33 6.85
N PHE A 92 9.00 1.52 5.55
CA PHE A 92 7.67 1.52 4.95
C PHE A 92 7.11 0.09 4.93
N PHE A 93 5.90 -0.11 5.46
CA PHE A 93 5.29 -1.44 5.53
C PHE A 93 3.85 -1.52 5.00
N HIS A 94 3.18 -0.39 4.80
CA HIS A 94 1.78 -0.38 4.38
C HIS A 94 1.40 0.78 3.47
N TYR A 95 0.50 0.49 2.54
CA TYR A 95 -0.23 1.48 1.75
C TYR A 95 -1.72 1.12 1.68
N GLY A 96 -2.57 2.12 1.87
CA GLY A 96 -4.03 2.01 1.76
C GLY A 96 -4.66 3.17 0.99
N VAL A 97 -5.78 2.90 0.32
CA VAL A 97 -6.63 3.91 -0.33
C VAL A 97 -7.96 3.94 0.41
N GLY A 98 -8.35 5.10 0.93
CA GLY A 98 -9.60 5.23 1.69
C GLY A 98 -9.65 4.38 2.97
N ALA A 99 -8.52 3.86 3.42
CA ALA A 99 -8.39 3.06 4.62
C ALA A 99 -7.15 3.50 5.40
N TYR A 100 -7.28 3.69 6.70
CA TYR A 100 -6.20 4.11 7.60
C TYR A 100 -6.22 3.31 8.91
N GLU A 101 -5.13 3.39 9.67
CA GLU A 101 -4.95 2.72 10.95
C GLU A 101 -5.83 3.37 12.03
N THR A 102 -6.54 2.54 12.80
CA THR A 102 -7.33 3.00 13.95
C THR A 102 -6.44 3.49 15.09
N ASP A 103 -6.93 4.46 15.86
CA ASP A 103 -6.31 4.85 17.14
C ASP A 103 -6.44 3.76 18.21
N GLU A 104 -7.45 2.90 18.06
CA GLU A 104 -7.72 1.75 18.93
C GLU A 104 -6.91 0.52 18.48
N ASN A 105 -5.62 0.72 18.19
CA ASN A 105 -4.71 -0.39 17.90
C ASN A 105 -4.41 -1.12 19.24
N PRO A 106 -4.60 -2.44 19.34
CA PRO A 106 -4.23 -3.21 20.55
C PRO A 106 -2.76 -3.04 20.96
N ASN A 107 -1.88 -2.67 20.03
CA ASN A 107 -0.48 -2.41 20.31
C ASN A 107 -0.19 -1.04 20.92
N ASN A 108 -1.18 -0.15 20.89
CA ASN A 108 -1.20 1.15 21.54
C ASN A 108 -1.96 1.09 22.89
N ALA A 109 -2.04 -0.08 23.53
CA ALA A 109 -2.77 -0.30 24.78
C ALA A 109 -2.17 0.42 26.00
N SER A 110 -1.07 1.16 25.86
CA SER A 110 -0.49 1.94 26.95
C SER A 110 -1.32 3.20 27.20
N GLU A 111 -2.03 3.25 28.34
CA GLU A 111 -2.72 4.47 28.79
C GLU A 111 -1.75 5.66 28.98
N PHE A 112 -0.46 5.39 29.18
CA PHE A 112 0.57 6.41 29.40
C PHE A 112 1.19 6.95 28.11
N ALA A 113 0.92 6.33 26.97
CA ALA A 113 1.44 6.74 25.67
C ALA A 113 0.36 6.57 24.58
N PRO A 114 -0.70 7.40 24.62
CA PRO A 114 -1.78 7.39 23.62
C PRO A 114 -1.28 7.88 22.25
N PRO A 115 -1.98 7.64 21.13
CA PRO A 115 -1.51 8.12 19.83
C PRO A 115 -1.43 9.64 19.83
N VAL A 116 -0.35 10.18 19.27
CA VAL A 116 -0.14 11.62 19.13
C VAL A 116 -0.26 12.01 17.66
N ARG A 117 -0.74 13.24 17.42
CA ARG A 117 -1.09 13.68 16.07
C ARG A 117 -0.52 15.05 15.75
N THR A 118 -0.14 15.22 14.49
CA THR A 118 0.17 16.53 13.90
C THR A 118 -0.40 16.60 12.47
N THR A 119 -0.45 17.80 11.91
CA THR A 119 -0.97 18.02 10.56
C THR A 119 -0.02 18.90 9.76
N PHE A 120 0.05 18.66 8.46
CA PHE A 120 0.84 19.44 7.52
C PHE A 120 -0.04 20.00 6.39
N PRO A 121 0.33 21.14 5.78
CA PRO A 121 -0.38 21.71 4.64
C PRO A 121 -0.47 20.72 3.46
N GLY A 122 -1.62 20.66 2.79
CA GLY A 122 -1.87 19.72 1.70
C GLY A 122 -1.06 19.96 0.43
N ASP A 123 -0.42 21.12 0.29
CA ASP A 123 0.49 21.47 -0.79
C ASP A 123 1.94 21.05 -0.52
N GLN A 124 2.26 20.60 0.70
CA GLN A 124 3.58 20.08 1.05
C GLN A 124 3.87 18.76 0.31
N ASP A 125 5.13 18.57 -0.09
CA ASP A 125 5.56 17.35 -0.77
C ASP A 125 5.39 16.13 0.15
N GLN A 126 4.93 15.01 -0.42
CA GLN A 126 4.72 13.78 0.34
C GLN A 126 5.98 13.34 1.10
N GLY A 127 7.17 13.49 0.51
CA GLY A 127 8.41 13.09 1.17
C GLY A 127 8.86 14.01 2.26
N GLU A 128 8.63 15.31 2.11
CA GLU A 128 8.81 16.25 3.20
C GLU A 128 7.86 15.94 4.36
N VAL A 129 6.60 15.61 4.07
CA VAL A 129 5.61 15.22 5.10
C VAL A 129 6.04 13.95 5.83
N VAL A 130 6.45 12.91 5.10
CA VAL A 130 6.92 11.65 5.70
C VAL A 130 8.16 11.91 6.57
N GLN A 131 9.11 12.72 6.11
CA GLN A 131 10.29 13.08 6.90
C GLN A 131 9.90 13.84 8.16
N SER A 132 9.05 14.86 8.06
CA SER A 132 8.54 15.59 9.22
C SER A 132 7.76 14.71 10.19
N CYS A 133 7.08 13.67 9.69
CA CYS A 133 6.44 12.66 10.53
C CYS A 133 7.44 11.79 11.28
N ALA A 134 8.53 11.37 10.63
CA ALA A 134 9.58 10.58 11.28
C ALA A 134 10.25 11.39 12.41
N ASP A 135 10.55 12.66 12.15
CA ASP A 135 11.08 13.59 13.15
C ASP A 135 10.11 13.75 14.33
N PHE A 136 8.83 14.02 14.03
CA PHE A 136 7.79 14.17 15.05
C PHE A 136 7.60 12.91 15.89
N ALA A 137 7.50 11.73 15.27
CA ALA A 137 7.35 10.47 15.99
C ALA A 137 8.52 10.22 16.94
N TRP A 138 9.75 10.44 16.48
CA TRP A 138 10.94 10.25 17.27
C TRP A 138 11.06 11.24 18.44
N ASP A 139 10.76 12.51 18.20
CA ASP A 139 10.77 13.55 19.24
C ASP A 139 9.74 13.27 20.36
N GLN A 140 8.66 12.55 20.03
CA GLN A 140 7.67 12.11 21.01
C GLN A 140 8.03 10.78 21.69
N GLY A 141 9.06 10.07 21.22
CA GLY A 141 9.43 8.73 21.70
C GLY A 141 8.53 7.59 21.17
N TYR A 142 7.96 7.77 19.98
CA TYR A 142 7.06 6.81 19.32
C TYR A 142 7.82 6.01 18.28
N PHE A 143 7.38 4.78 18.00
CA PHE A 143 8.14 3.81 17.18
C PHE A 143 7.41 3.41 15.90
N ALA A 144 6.25 3.99 15.64
CA ALA A 144 5.60 3.95 14.35
C ALA A 144 4.81 5.21 14.10
N PHE A 145 4.48 5.41 12.83
CA PHE A 145 3.55 6.43 12.44
C PHE A 145 2.83 6.03 11.16
N GLN A 146 1.66 6.64 10.96
CA GLN A 146 0.99 6.67 9.67
C GLN A 146 0.88 8.10 9.16
N VAL A 147 0.86 8.23 7.84
CA VAL A 147 0.66 9.50 7.14
C VAL A 147 -0.51 9.32 6.19
N TYR A 148 -1.54 10.16 6.29
CA TYR A 148 -2.65 10.13 5.35
C TYR A 148 -3.15 11.52 4.97
N TYR A 149 -3.65 11.65 3.75
CA TYR A 149 -4.14 12.93 3.23
C TYR A 149 -5.67 13.02 3.32
N ARG A 150 -6.18 14.13 3.88
CA ARG A 150 -7.61 14.45 4.00
C ARG A 150 -8.05 15.45 2.93
N ILE A 151 -9.08 15.08 2.18
CA ILE A 151 -9.61 15.89 1.07
C ILE A 151 -10.36 17.11 1.60
N SER A 152 -11.15 16.94 2.66
CA SER A 152 -12.06 17.95 3.21
C SER A 152 -11.30 19.15 3.78
N THR A 153 -10.14 18.91 4.36
CA THR A 153 -9.31 19.92 5.03
C THR A 153 -8.10 20.35 4.21
N ASP A 154 -7.79 19.67 3.11
CA ASP A 154 -6.57 19.88 2.31
C ASP A 154 -5.31 19.81 3.19
N THR A 155 -5.21 18.74 3.99
CA THR A 155 -4.10 18.54 4.92
C THR A 155 -3.60 17.10 4.91
N TRP A 156 -2.31 16.95 5.17
CA TRP A 156 -1.73 15.70 5.60
C TRP A 156 -1.90 15.55 7.11
N THR A 157 -2.26 14.36 7.56
CA THR A 157 -2.32 14.01 8.98
C THR A 157 -1.26 12.96 9.28
N CYS A 158 -0.49 13.24 10.32
CA CYS A 158 0.44 12.31 10.94
C CYS A 158 -0.18 11.76 12.21
N VAL A 159 -0.14 10.46 12.40
CA VAL A 159 -0.48 9.85 13.69
C VAL A 159 0.66 8.93 14.08
N SER A 160 1.23 9.13 15.26
CA SER A 160 2.33 8.33 15.78
C SER A 160 1.81 7.36 16.84
N TYR A 161 2.33 6.13 16.83
CA TYR A 161 1.95 5.03 17.71
C TYR A 161 3.17 4.50 18.48
N VAL A 162 2.95 4.17 19.75
CA VAL A 162 3.93 3.42 20.53
C VAL A 162 3.64 1.93 20.36
N PHE A 163 4.67 1.10 20.47
CA PHE A 163 4.50 -0.33 20.69
C PHE A 163 5.13 -0.67 22.02
N ALA A 164 4.31 -1.00 23.01
CA ALA A 164 4.79 -1.28 24.36
C ALA A 164 5.59 -2.59 24.45
N TYR A 165 5.42 -3.49 23.47
CA TYR A 165 6.01 -4.83 23.47
C TYR A 165 6.56 -5.21 22.08
N PRO A 166 7.61 -6.05 21.99
CA PRO A 166 8.19 -6.49 20.71
C PRO A 166 7.20 -7.21 19.79
N GLU A 167 6.24 -7.94 20.35
CA GLU A 167 5.12 -8.55 19.63
C GLU A 167 4.06 -7.53 19.16
N GLY A 168 4.14 -6.30 19.65
CA GLY A 168 3.24 -5.19 19.37
C GLY A 168 3.54 -4.44 18.07
N VAL A 169 4.27 -5.02 17.13
CA VAL A 169 4.58 -4.38 15.85
C VAL A 169 3.30 -4.03 15.06
N SER A 170 3.19 -2.82 14.49
CA SER A 170 2.06 -2.49 13.61
C SER A 170 2.07 -3.37 12.35
N ASN A 171 0.87 -3.74 11.93
CA ASN A 171 0.60 -4.59 10.77
C ASN A 171 -0.43 -3.90 9.88
N SER A 172 -0.32 -4.12 8.58
CA SER A 172 -1.32 -3.75 7.57
C SER A 172 -2.77 -4.11 7.96
N ALA A 173 -2.98 -5.15 8.78
CA ALA A 173 -4.31 -5.52 9.27
C ALA A 173 -5.01 -4.42 10.10
N TYR A 174 -4.27 -3.48 10.68
CA TYR A 174 -4.83 -2.36 11.45
C TYR A 174 -5.33 -1.21 10.57
N PHE A 175 -4.98 -1.18 9.27
CA PHE A 175 -5.47 -0.22 8.29
C PHE A 175 -6.85 -0.64 7.75
N ASN A 176 -7.82 -0.71 8.65
CA ASN A 176 -9.15 -1.25 8.38
C ASN A 176 -10.28 -0.23 8.54
N VAL A 177 -9.97 1.00 8.97
CA VAL A 177 -10.97 2.07 9.11
C VAL A 177 -11.18 2.73 7.75
N ILE A 178 -12.37 2.52 7.18
CA ILE A 178 -12.73 3.07 5.88
C ILE A 178 -13.23 4.51 6.04
N ASP A 179 -12.58 5.46 5.38
CA ASP A 179 -12.95 6.88 5.36
C ASP A 179 -12.79 7.44 3.94
N SER A 180 -13.90 7.89 3.35
CA SER A 180 -13.92 8.48 2.01
C SER A 180 -13.20 9.83 1.92
N ASP A 181 -12.95 10.47 3.06
CA ASP A 181 -12.17 11.70 3.15
C ASP A 181 -10.66 11.45 3.04
N VAL A 182 -10.22 10.20 3.24
CA VAL A 182 -8.83 9.80 3.13
C VAL A 182 -8.54 9.32 1.71
N THR A 183 -7.60 9.95 1.00
CA THR A 183 -7.20 9.44 -0.33
C THR A 183 -6.21 8.30 -0.20
N LEU A 184 -5.12 8.54 0.53
CA LEU A 184 -3.96 7.68 0.61
C LEU A 184 -3.46 7.67 2.04
N ALA A 185 -3.11 6.49 2.54
CA ALA A 185 -2.50 6.28 3.83
C ALA A 185 -1.23 5.45 3.66
N TYR A 186 -0.18 5.81 4.38
CA TYR A 186 1.11 5.14 4.41
C TYR A 186 1.45 4.77 5.85
N GLY A 187 1.94 3.55 6.07
CA GLY A 187 2.38 3.06 7.37
C GLY A 187 3.88 2.87 7.44
N TYR A 188 4.46 3.36 8.53
CA TYR A 188 5.88 3.32 8.85
C TYR A 188 6.11 2.80 10.25
N GLN A 189 7.16 2.01 10.44
CA GLN A 189 7.51 1.47 11.75
C GLN A 189 9.03 1.32 11.91
N HIS A 190 9.50 1.49 13.13
CA HIS A 190 10.91 1.32 13.47
C HIS A 190 11.33 -0.14 13.34
N ARG A 191 12.48 -0.39 12.71
CA ARG A 191 13.12 -1.71 12.70
C ARG A 191 13.99 -1.85 13.94
N TRP A 192 13.59 -2.71 14.88
CA TRP A 192 14.49 -3.19 15.91
C TRP A 192 15.62 -3.97 15.22
N ILE A 193 16.86 -3.51 15.39
CA ILE A 193 18.04 -4.26 15.00
C ILE A 193 18.42 -5.08 16.23
N ASP A 194 18.26 -6.41 16.13
CA ASP A 194 18.79 -7.37 17.11
C ASP A 194 20.33 -7.35 17.15
#